data_AF-U2NSF0-F1
#
_entry.id   AF-U2NSF0-F1
#
_cell.length_a   1.000
_cell.length_b   1.000
_cell.length_c   1.000
_cell.angle_alpha   90.00
_cell.angle_beta   90.00
_cell.angle_gamma   90.00
#
_symmetry.space_group_name_H-M   'P 1'
#
loop_
_entity.id
_entity.type
_entity.pdbx_description
1 polymer ?
#
loop_
_entity_poly.entity_id
_entity_poly.type
_entity_poly.pdbx_seq_one_letter_code
_entity_poly.pdbx_strand_id
1 'polypeptide(L)'
;MKYWRDIFMFVDNDSWDVEEICYDHTHIQNVVSEIKKNFDTYFEKYIQTEAGNGISQEDFEKMKRKMGICSDEKRQKKDWSQNYKRIIREAIDDFEKDRNAYIELFDEEALEEAEYDPSVLNQRL
;
A
#
# COMPACT_ATOMS: atom_id res chain seq x y z
N MET A 1 -22.00 -11.78 46.04
CA MET A 1 -21.97 -11.92 44.57
C MET A 1 -22.72 -10.76 43.95
N LYS A 2 -22.02 -9.66 43.64
CA LYS A 2 -22.62 -8.39 43.17
C LYS A 2 -21.65 -7.62 42.24
N TYR A 3 -20.94 -8.33 41.36
CA TYR A 3 -19.91 -7.72 40.50
C TYR A 3 -19.89 -8.28 39.07
N TRP A 4 -21.06 -8.56 38.48
CA TRP A 4 -21.17 -9.09 37.11
C TRP A 4 -22.29 -8.45 36.29
N ARG A 5 -22.72 -7.23 36.63
CA ARG A 5 -23.73 -6.48 35.86
C ARG A 5 -23.24 -5.22 35.17
N ASP A 6 -21.94 -4.90 35.28
CA ASP A 6 -21.39 -3.64 34.74
C ASP A 6 -20.47 -3.85 33.52
N ILE A 7 -20.42 -5.05 32.92
CA ILE A 7 -19.58 -5.36 31.74
C ILE A 7 -20.38 -5.29 30.42
N PHE A 8 -21.60 -4.74 30.43
CA PHE A 8 -22.47 -4.75 29.25
C PHE A 8 -23.19 -3.42 29.01
N MET A 9 -22.46 -2.30 29.11
CA MET A 9 -22.87 -1.03 28.54
C MET A 9 -21.63 -0.29 28.03
N PHE A 10 -21.77 0.37 26.88
CA PHE A 10 -20.74 1.01 26.05
C PHE A 10 -20.05 0.10 25.03
N VAL A 11 -20.87 -0.52 24.16
CA VAL A 11 -20.59 -0.36 22.73
C VAL A 11 -21.48 0.80 22.30
N ASP A 12 -21.01 2.02 22.54
CA ASP A 12 -21.51 3.12 21.74
C ASP A 12 -21.07 2.78 20.32
N ASN A 13 -22.07 2.52 19.47
CA ASN A 13 -21.94 2.52 18.03
C ASN A 13 -21.74 3.97 17.59
N ASP A 14 -20.59 4.47 18.01
CA ASP A 14 -20.09 5.78 17.76
C ASP A 14 -19.61 5.70 16.31
N SER A 15 -20.50 6.13 15.42
CA SER A 15 -20.25 6.33 13.99
C SER A 15 -19.24 7.46 13.86
N TRP A 16 -17.98 7.22 14.25
CA TRP A 16 -16.92 8.17 14.01
C TRP A 16 -16.68 8.17 12.52
N ASP A 17 -16.93 9.32 11.91
CA ASP A 17 -16.53 9.56 10.54
C ASP A 17 -15.02 9.30 10.47
N VAL A 18 -14.60 8.36 9.63
CA VAL A 18 -13.18 8.01 9.47
C VAL A 18 -12.39 9.26 9.10
N GLU A 19 -13.01 10.19 8.37
CA GLU A 19 -12.43 11.48 8.03
C GLU A 19 -12.12 12.32 9.29
N GLU A 20 -13.04 12.38 10.26
CA GLU A 20 -12.85 13.15 11.49
C GLU A 20 -11.67 12.61 12.30
N ILE A 21 -11.51 11.28 12.38
CA ILE A 21 -10.33 10.65 13.01
C ILE A 21 -9.06 10.98 12.22
N CYS A 22 -9.09 10.87 10.89
CA CYS A 22 -7.91 11.09 10.06
C CYS A 22 -7.40 12.53 10.12
N TYR A 23 -8.29 13.51 10.33
CA TYR A 23 -7.93 14.92 10.47
C TYR A 23 -7.59 15.34 11.90
N ASP A 24 -7.84 14.50 12.91
CA ASP A 24 -7.43 14.78 14.28
C ASP A 24 -5.90 14.95 14.38
N HIS A 25 -5.48 16.00 15.08
CA HIS A 25 -4.07 16.33 15.20
C HIS A 25 -3.27 15.22 15.89
N THR A 26 -3.85 14.57 16.89
CA THR A 26 -3.19 13.46 17.61
C THR A 26 -3.02 12.27 16.69
N HIS A 27 -4.05 11.93 15.91
CA HIS A 27 -3.97 10.89 14.89
C HIS A 27 -2.88 11.18 13.86
N ILE A 28 -2.83 12.39 13.31
CA ILE A 28 -1.78 12.81 12.36
C ILE A 28 -0.39 12.63 12.98
N GLN A 29 -0.17 13.08 14.22
CA GLN A 29 1.14 12.91 14.88
C GLN A 29 1.50 11.44 15.08
N ASN A 30 0.53 10.58 15.41
CA ASN A 30 0.76 9.15 15.56
C ASN A 30 1.21 8.53 14.24
N VAL A 31 0.50 8.82 13.14
CA VAL A 31 0.85 8.34 11.79
C VAL A 31 2.24 8.83 11.38
N VAL A 32 2.53 10.12 11.56
CA VAL A 32 3.85 10.70 11.26
C VAL A 32 4.96 10.03 12.08
N SER A 33 4.70 9.74 13.36
CA SER A 33 5.67 9.06 14.21
C SER A 33 5.98 7.65 13.72
N GLU A 34 4.96 6.90 13.29
CA GLU A 34 5.13 5.53 12.81
C GLU A 34 5.80 5.50 11.43
N ILE A 35 5.50 6.46 10.55
CA ILE A 35 6.22 6.65 9.29
C ILE A 35 7.70 6.88 9.58
N LYS A 36 8.04 7.86 10.42
CA LYS A 36 9.44 8.19 10.75
C LYS A 36 10.20 6.99 11.30
N LYS A 37 9.57 6.21 12.17
CA LYS A 37 10.16 5.01 12.79
C LYS A 37 10.50 3.93 11.76
N ASN A 38 9.74 3.81 10.67
CA ASN A 38 9.93 2.77 9.66
C ASN A 38 10.65 3.26 8.40
N PHE A 39 10.74 4.58 8.20
CA PHE A 39 11.22 5.21 6.96
C PHE A 39 12.61 4.75 6.53
N ASP A 40 13.56 4.70 7.46
CA ASP A 40 14.97 4.37 7.16
C ASP A 40 15.13 2.98 6.53
N THR A 41 14.30 2.02 6.93
CA THR A 41 14.36 0.64 6.43
C THR A 41 13.36 0.35 5.32
N TYR A 42 12.47 1.30 5.02
CA TYR A 42 11.36 1.10 4.08
C TYR A 42 11.86 0.72 2.69
N PHE A 43 12.78 1.49 2.11
CA PHE A 43 13.25 1.25 0.74
C PHE A 43 14.02 -0.06 0.60
N GLU A 44 14.84 -0.41 1.60
CA GLU A 44 15.52 -1.70 1.61
C GLU A 44 14.52 -2.86 1.66
N LYS A 45 13.53 -2.78 2.56
CA LYS A 45 12.46 -3.79 2.67
C LYS A 45 11.65 -3.87 1.39
N TYR A 46 11.28 -2.74 0.80
CA TYR A 46 10.53 -2.67 -0.45
C TYR A 46 11.25 -3.35 -1.62
N ILE A 47 12.55 -3.13 -1.77
CA ILE A 47 13.35 -3.80 -2.80
C ILE A 47 13.50 -5.30 -2.48
N GLN A 48 13.76 -5.65 -1.22
CA GLN A 48 13.87 -7.03 -0.77
C GLN A 48 12.58 -7.84 -1.07
N THR A 49 11.42 -7.24 -0.86
CA THR A 49 10.12 -7.88 -1.04
C THR A 49 9.59 -7.77 -2.47
N GLU A 50 10.38 -7.33 -3.45
CA GLU A 50 9.92 -7.09 -4.83
C GLU A 50 8.61 -6.26 -4.86
N ALA A 51 8.67 -5.06 -4.28
CA ALA A 51 7.53 -4.15 -4.15
C ALA A 51 6.36 -4.67 -3.28
N GLY A 52 6.65 -5.53 -2.30
CA GLY A 52 5.64 -6.07 -1.39
C GLY A 52 5.01 -7.39 -1.84
N ASN A 53 5.42 -7.94 -2.99
CA ASN A 53 4.97 -9.23 -3.50
C ASN A 53 5.59 -10.43 -2.75
N GLY A 54 6.68 -10.20 -2.01
CA GLY A 54 7.41 -11.20 -1.25
C GLY A 54 7.41 -10.95 0.25
N ILE A 55 7.87 -11.94 1.01
CA ILE A 55 8.08 -11.83 2.45
C ILE A 55 9.47 -11.26 2.75
N SER A 56 9.57 -10.40 3.77
CA SER A 56 10.86 -9.90 4.24
C SER A 56 11.69 -11.06 4.82
N GLN A 57 13.02 -10.93 4.77
CA GLN A 57 13.89 -11.96 5.34
C GLN A 57 13.74 -12.04 6.86
N GLU A 58 13.44 -10.91 7.52
CA GLU A 58 13.15 -10.87 8.95
C GLU A 58 11.92 -11.70 9.32
N ASP A 59 10.84 -11.55 8.56
CA ASP A 59 9.60 -12.30 8.77
C ASP A 59 9.77 -13.78 8.43
N PHE A 60 10.54 -14.08 7.38
CA PHE A 60 10.90 -15.46 7.04
C PHE A 60 11.68 -16.15 8.17
N GLU A 61 12.66 -15.48 8.77
CA GLU A 61 13.40 -16.00 9.92
C GLU A 61 12.53 -16.13 11.17
N LYS A 62 11.58 -15.20 11.38
CA LYS A 62 10.59 -15.30 12.46
C LYS A 62 9.69 -16.53 12.29
N MET A 63 9.29 -16.85 11.06
CA MET A 63 8.54 -18.07 10.76
C MET A 63 9.36 -19.34 10.99
N LYS A 64 10.61 -19.39 10.51
CA LYS A 64 11.50 -20.55 10.75
C LYS A 64 11.60 -20.88 12.23
N ARG A 65 11.84 -19.87 13.07
CA ARG A 65 11.90 -20.03 14.53
C ARG A 65 10.59 -20.56 15.11
N LYS A 66 9.45 -20.01 14.67
CA LYS A 66 8.12 -20.51 15.09
C LYS A 66 7.88 -21.97 14.68
N MET A 67 8.47 -22.41 13.57
CA MET A 67 8.38 -23.79 13.08
C MET A 67 9.43 -24.74 13.70
N GLY A 68 10.24 -24.28 14.66
CA GLY A 68 11.25 -25.10 15.33
C GLY A 68 12.51 -25.36 14.50
N ILE A 69 12.70 -24.65 13.38
CA ILE A 69 13.90 -24.76 12.55
C ILE A 69 14.92 -23.74 13.06
N CYS A 70 16.00 -24.23 13.68
CA CYS A 70 17.15 -23.44 14.10
C CYS A 70 18.35 -23.81 13.22
N SER A 71 18.58 -23.05 12.15
CA SER A 71 19.76 -23.21 11.29
C SER A 71 20.65 -21.97 11.38
N ASP A 72 21.88 -22.16 11.88
CA ASP A 72 22.94 -21.14 11.95
C ASP A 72 23.69 -21.01 10.61
N GLU A 73 22.96 -20.90 9.51
CA GLU A 73 23.58 -20.71 8.21
C GLU A 73 24.09 -19.27 8.07
N LYS A 74 25.38 -19.13 7.75
CA LYS A 74 26.01 -17.81 7.52
C LYS A 74 25.26 -17.09 6.41
N ARG A 75 24.72 -15.91 6.75
CA ARG A 75 24.00 -15.02 5.83
C ARG A 75 24.86 -14.71 4.61
N GLN A 76 24.48 -15.23 3.44
CA GLN A 76 24.98 -14.69 2.18
C GLN A 76 24.33 -13.34 1.93
N LYS A 77 25.14 -12.36 1.53
CA LYS A 77 24.67 -11.05 1.11
C LYS A 77 23.92 -11.24 -0.22
N LYS A 78 22.59 -11.18 -0.19
CA LYS A 78 21.77 -11.23 -1.40
C LYS A 78 21.99 -9.95 -2.20
N ASP A 79 22.25 -10.11 -3.50
CA ASP A 79 22.20 -9.02 -4.45
C ASP A 79 20.75 -8.78 -4.85
N TRP A 80 20.23 -7.59 -4.53
CA TRP A 80 18.86 -7.19 -4.84
C TRP A 80 18.75 -6.43 -6.18
N SER A 81 19.83 -6.34 -6.96
CA SER A 81 19.86 -5.62 -8.23
C SER A 81 18.78 -6.09 -9.22
N GLN A 82 18.48 -7.40 -9.23
CA GLN A 82 17.45 -7.98 -10.09
C GLN A 82 16.04 -7.62 -9.65
N ASN A 83 15.78 -7.61 -8.34
CA ASN A 83 14.49 -7.17 -7.79
C ASN A 83 14.24 -5.71 -8.19
N TYR A 84 15.24 -4.84 -7.99
CA TYR A 84 15.13 -3.43 -8.35
C TYR A 84 14.85 -3.22 -9.84
N LYS A 85 15.58 -3.92 -10.72
CA LYS A 85 15.34 -3.89 -12.17
C LYS A 85 13.94 -4.36 -12.55
N ARG A 86 13.42 -5.36 -11.83
CA ARG A 86 12.07 -5.87 -12.07
C ARG A 86 11.00 -4.85 -11.68
N ILE A 87 11.11 -4.25 -10.48
CA ILE A 87 10.20 -3.21 -10.01
C ILE A 87 10.13 -2.05 -11.03
N ILE A 88 11.27 -1.58 -11.53
CA ILE A 88 11.30 -0.52 -12.55
C ILE A 88 10.58 -0.95 -13.82
N ARG A 89 10.83 -2.18 -14.29
CA ARG A 89 10.20 -2.69 -15.51
C ARG A 89 8.69 -2.79 -15.35
N GLU A 90 8.22 -3.36 -14.24
CA GLU A 90 6.79 -3.48 -13.93
C GLU A 90 6.13 -2.10 -13.87
N ALA A 91 6.78 -1.12 -13.21
CA ALA A 91 6.24 0.25 -13.16
C ALA A 91 6.16 0.92 -14.54
N ILE A 92 7.12 0.66 -15.44
CA ILE A 92 7.07 1.14 -16.82
C ILE A 92 5.94 0.45 -17.56
N ASP A 93 5.85 -0.88 -17.48
CA ASP A 93 4.84 -1.67 -18.17
C ASP A 93 3.42 -1.27 -17.71
N ASP A 94 3.21 -1.07 -16.41
CA ASP A 94 1.95 -0.60 -15.82
C ASP A 94 1.57 0.81 -16.31
N PHE A 95 2.54 1.72 -16.38
CA PHE A 95 2.30 3.07 -16.90
C PHE A 95 1.98 3.07 -18.40
N GLU A 96 2.75 2.34 -19.20
CA GLU A 96 2.60 2.29 -20.65
C GLU A 96 1.32 1.58 -21.09
N LYS A 97 0.83 0.61 -20.30
CA LYS A 97 -0.40 -0.13 -20.58
C LYS A 97 -1.60 0.81 -20.75
N ASP A 98 -1.73 1.82 -19.90
CA ASP A 98 -2.88 2.72 -19.90
C ASP A 98 -2.60 4.04 -20.66
N ARG A 99 -1.36 4.25 -21.13
CA ARG A 99 -0.92 5.49 -21.78
C ARG A 99 -1.78 5.88 -22.98
N ASN A 100 -2.13 4.93 -23.84
CA ASN A 100 -2.93 5.24 -25.04
C ASN A 100 -4.36 5.63 -24.68
N ALA A 101 -4.98 4.99 -23.69
CA ALA A 101 -6.30 5.36 -23.20
C ALA A 101 -6.30 6.80 -22.65
N TYR A 102 -5.24 7.20 -21.93
CA TYR A 102 -5.10 8.60 -21.52
C TYR A 102 -4.95 9.56 -22.70
N ILE A 103 -4.17 9.20 -23.73
CA ILE A 103 -4.02 10.04 -24.92
C ILE A 103 -5.36 10.25 -25.64
N GLU A 104 -6.15 9.18 -25.79
CA GLU A 104 -7.48 9.24 -26.40
C GLU A 104 -8.47 10.06 -25.56
N LEU A 105 -8.39 9.97 -24.22
CA LEU A 105 -9.23 10.76 -23.31
C LEU A 105 -8.95 12.27 -23.44
N PHE A 106 -7.70 12.66 -23.71
CA PHE A 106 -7.28 14.05 -23.83
C PHE A 106 -7.23 14.53 -25.30
N ASP A 107 -7.90 13.84 -26.21
CA ASP A 107 -8.09 14.30 -27.59
C ASP A 107 -8.94 15.59 -27.61
N GLU A 108 -8.35 16.71 -28.04
CA GLU A 108 -8.98 18.04 -28.01
C GLU A 108 -10.30 18.05 -28.80
N GLU A 109 -10.34 17.40 -29.97
CA GLU A 109 -11.57 17.31 -30.78
C GLU A 109 -12.67 16.54 -30.04
N ALA A 110 -12.33 15.45 -29.34
CA ALA A 110 -13.27 14.69 -28.53
C ALA A 110 -13.80 15.49 -27.33
N LEU A 111 -12.93 16.28 -26.70
CA LEU A 111 -13.28 17.11 -25.54
C LEU A 111 -14.18 18.28 -25.94
N GLU A 112 -13.91 18.93 -27.08
CA GLU A 112 -14.77 19.96 -27.66
C GLU A 112 -16.15 19.39 -28.02
N GLU A 113 -16.21 18.19 -28.60
CA GLU A 113 -17.47 17.50 -28.90
C GLU A 113 -18.23 17.12 -27.62
N ALA A 114 -17.50 16.67 -26.59
CA ALA A 114 -18.06 16.28 -25.29
C ALA A 114 -18.66 17.45 -24.49
N GLU A 115 -18.25 18.70 -24.76
CA GLU A 115 -18.91 19.88 -24.19
C GLU A 115 -20.38 19.98 -24.63
N TYR A 116 -20.68 19.50 -25.84
CA TYR A 116 -22.02 19.49 -26.41
C TYR A 116 -22.75 18.15 -26.19
N ASP A 117 -22.05 17.01 -26.27
CA ASP A 117 -22.59 15.68 -25.99
C ASP A 117 -21.60 14.80 -25.20
N PRO A 118 -21.78 14.66 -23.87
CA PRO A 118 -20.92 13.85 -23.02
C PRO A 118 -20.89 12.35 -23.37
N SER A 119 -21.85 11.85 -24.15
CA SER A 119 -21.91 10.42 -24.52
C SER A 119 -20.79 10.01 -25.49
N VAL A 120 -20.17 10.97 -26.18
CA VAL A 120 -19.03 10.77 -27.09
C VAL A 120 -17.83 10.14 -26.38
N LEU A 121 -17.59 10.49 -25.11
CA LEU A 121 -16.49 9.92 -24.32
C LEU A 121 -16.72 8.43 -24.00
N ASN A 122 -17.97 8.02 -23.79
CA ASN A 122 -18.31 6.62 -23.47
C ASN A 122 -18.24 5.68 -24.69
N GLN A 123 -18.23 6.23 -25.91
CA GLN A 123 -18.10 5.44 -27.14
C GLN A 123 -16.65 5.22 -27.57
N ARG A 124 -15.72 6.02 -27.00
CA ARG A 124 -14.29 5.99 -27.31
C ARG A 124 -13.45 5.22 -26.26
N LEU A 125 -14.03 4.91 -25.09
CA LEU A 125 -13.43 4.11 -24.00
C LEU A 125 -13.99 2.68 -23.99
#